data_AF-B7RJL1-F1
#
_entry.id   AF-B7RJL1-F1
#
_cell.length_a   1.000
_cell.length_b   1.000
_cell.length_c   1.000
_cell.angle_alpha   90.00
_cell.angle_beta   90.00
_cell.angle_gamma   90.00
#
_symmetry.space_group_name_H-M   'P 1'
#
loop_
_entity.id
_entity.type
_entity.pdbx_description
1 polymer ?
#
loop_
_entity_poly.entity_id
_entity_poly.type
_entity_poly.pdbx_seq_one_letter_code
_entity_poly.pdbx_strand_id
1 'polypeptide(L)'
;MTPFAIAGVQMYVHALESNVAGMLQRLDILMTRFPWTQMVLFSELAPFGPLDQFALPPENETLEIFQAAALKHRIWLIPGSLFLKDPEDGRVYNTSVVINPEGEIIRRYAKMFPFRPYEAGIAAGTDFCVFDVPEVGRFGLSICYDMWFPETTRQLSSQGVEVLLHPVLTGTTDRDAELAIARATAVQFQCYVIDVNGLGAGGIGKSCVVDPTSMVLHQSGGQEDMFPIEIDLSMVRRQRETGMKGLGQVLKSFRDRSTDFSIYDRNSGTDAYLNTLGPLEVPQQGSRAGLFVDVPAQRVPDVPAFKGHDATPGFTQPQPEFAPEPLANETAGTAAIHAHAPAAVPAVPTAATPNPHVKPGTLAGTGEPSSG
;
A
#
# COMPACT_ATOMS: atom_id res chain seq x y z
N MET A 1 -17.81 14.02 -10.92
CA MET A 1 -16.62 13.16 -10.81
C MET A 1 -16.88 11.96 -11.69
N THR A 2 -15.98 11.63 -12.60
CA THR A 2 -16.11 10.38 -13.35
C THR A 2 -15.74 9.25 -12.39
N PRO A 3 -16.63 8.27 -12.13
CA PRO A 3 -16.26 7.12 -11.33
C PRO A 3 -15.04 6.44 -11.96
N PHE A 4 -14.02 6.14 -11.14
CA PHE A 4 -12.82 5.44 -11.59
C PHE A 4 -12.67 4.13 -10.82
N ALA A 5 -12.59 3.04 -11.56
CA ALA A 5 -12.55 1.70 -10.99
C ALA A 5 -11.21 1.01 -11.19
N ILE A 6 -10.65 0.49 -10.11
CA ILE A 6 -9.42 -0.28 -10.09
C ILE A 6 -9.73 -1.69 -9.61
N ALA A 7 -9.20 -2.70 -10.29
CA ALA A 7 -9.27 -4.08 -9.85
C ALA A 7 -7.89 -4.64 -9.52
N GLY A 8 -7.80 -5.33 -8.38
CA GLY A 8 -6.67 -6.21 -8.09
C GLY A 8 -6.96 -7.63 -8.52
N VAL A 9 -5.94 -8.33 -9.00
CA VAL A 9 -6.00 -9.76 -9.32
C VAL A 9 -5.02 -10.52 -8.43
N GLN A 10 -5.55 -11.20 -7.42
CA GLN A 10 -4.81 -12.11 -6.56
C GLN A 10 -4.89 -13.53 -7.16
N MET A 11 -3.77 -14.04 -7.67
CA MET A 11 -3.70 -15.35 -8.30
C MET A 11 -2.48 -16.15 -7.85
N TYR A 12 -2.50 -17.45 -8.12
CA TYR A 12 -1.31 -18.28 -7.95
C TYR A 12 -0.22 -17.84 -8.93
N VAL A 13 0.98 -17.62 -8.38
CA VAL A 13 2.21 -17.35 -9.12
C VAL A 13 3.04 -18.63 -9.07
N HIS A 14 3.27 -19.22 -10.23
CA HIS A 14 4.14 -20.37 -10.41
C HIS A 14 5.59 -19.91 -10.59
N ALA A 15 6.55 -20.60 -9.97
CA ALA A 15 7.97 -20.23 -10.00
C ALA A 15 8.74 -20.76 -11.21
N LEU A 16 8.23 -21.80 -11.87
CA LEU A 16 9.01 -22.58 -12.86
C LEU A 16 8.41 -22.52 -14.27
N GLU A 17 7.27 -21.86 -14.43
CA GLU A 17 6.56 -21.76 -15.70
C GLU A 17 5.96 -20.36 -15.85
N SER A 18 5.65 -19.99 -17.10
CA SER A 18 5.00 -18.72 -17.40
C SER A 18 3.57 -18.70 -16.88
N ASN A 19 3.21 -17.64 -16.17
CA ASN A 19 1.87 -17.38 -15.69
C ASN A 19 1.05 -16.52 -16.67
N VAL A 20 1.67 -16.02 -17.76
CA VAL A 20 1.10 -15.00 -18.66
C VAL A 20 -0.26 -15.43 -19.23
N ALA A 21 -0.40 -16.67 -19.69
CA ALA A 21 -1.68 -17.17 -20.21
C ALA A 21 -2.77 -17.19 -19.12
N GLY A 22 -2.41 -17.60 -17.90
CA GLY A 22 -3.30 -17.58 -16.74
C GLY A 22 -3.70 -16.15 -16.32
N MET A 23 -2.77 -15.20 -16.40
CA MET A 23 -3.04 -13.78 -16.15
C MET A 23 -4.04 -13.22 -17.17
N LEU A 24 -3.82 -13.47 -18.46
CA LEU A 24 -4.73 -13.02 -19.52
C LEU A 24 -6.12 -13.63 -19.39
N GLN A 25 -6.22 -14.92 -19.05
CA GLN A 25 -7.49 -15.57 -18.79
C GLN A 25 -8.25 -14.89 -17.65
N ARG A 26 -7.58 -14.57 -16.54
CA ARG A 26 -8.17 -13.88 -15.39
C ARG A 26 -8.58 -12.46 -15.74
N LEU A 27 -7.76 -11.75 -16.51
CA LEU A 27 -8.10 -10.44 -17.05
C LEU A 27 -9.36 -10.49 -17.93
N ASP A 28 -9.45 -11.45 -18.86
CA ASP A 28 -10.62 -11.62 -19.72
C ASP A 28 -11.90 -11.94 -18.90
N ILE A 29 -11.80 -12.79 -17.87
CA ILE A 29 -12.91 -13.10 -16.96
C ILE A 29 -13.32 -11.86 -16.16
N LEU A 30 -12.35 -11.13 -15.60
CA LEU A 30 -12.58 -9.90 -14.85
C LEU A 30 -13.33 -8.88 -15.71
N MET A 31 -12.84 -8.61 -16.93
CA MET A 31 -13.44 -7.62 -17.82
C MET A 31 -14.81 -8.07 -18.34
N THR A 32 -15.04 -9.37 -18.49
CA THR A 32 -16.37 -9.90 -18.83
C THR A 32 -17.36 -9.72 -17.69
N ARG A 33 -16.92 -9.94 -16.45
CA ARG A 33 -17.79 -9.89 -15.26
C ARG A 33 -18.00 -8.45 -14.75
N PHE A 34 -16.99 -7.60 -14.92
CA PHE A 34 -16.95 -6.24 -14.41
C PHE A 34 -16.43 -5.27 -15.49
N PRO A 35 -17.19 -5.08 -16.58
CA PRO A 35 -16.77 -4.29 -17.75
C PRO A 35 -16.57 -2.80 -17.47
N TRP A 36 -16.94 -2.33 -16.28
CA TRP A 36 -16.75 -0.95 -15.81
C TRP A 36 -15.36 -0.71 -15.20
N THR A 37 -14.54 -1.76 -15.03
CA THR A 37 -13.16 -1.63 -14.55
C THR A 37 -12.31 -0.84 -15.54
N GLN A 38 -11.54 0.15 -15.07
CA GLN A 38 -10.71 1.02 -15.92
C GLN A 38 -9.21 0.81 -15.72
N MET A 39 -8.81 0.20 -14.60
CA MET A 39 -7.42 -0.14 -14.31
C MET A 39 -7.33 -1.51 -13.65
N VAL A 40 -6.34 -2.31 -14.03
CA VAL A 40 -6.08 -3.63 -13.45
C VAL A 40 -4.64 -3.73 -12.96
N LEU A 41 -4.47 -4.25 -11.74
CA LEU A 41 -3.20 -4.46 -11.08
C LEU A 41 -3.01 -5.94 -10.72
N PHE A 42 -1.88 -6.50 -11.14
CA PHE A 42 -1.40 -7.82 -10.72
C PHE A 42 -0.27 -7.70 -9.68
N SER A 43 0.06 -8.81 -9.03
CA SER A 43 1.09 -8.89 -7.99
C SER A 43 2.52 -8.77 -8.52
N GLU A 44 3.47 -8.47 -7.65
CA GLU A 44 4.90 -8.52 -7.98
C GLU A 44 5.29 -9.88 -8.57
N LEU A 45 6.16 -9.85 -9.58
CA LEU A 45 6.71 -11.04 -10.27
C LEU A 45 5.63 -12.00 -10.83
N ALA A 46 4.38 -11.54 -10.99
CA ALA A 46 3.28 -12.37 -11.47
C ALA A 46 3.57 -13.13 -12.77
N PRO A 47 4.20 -12.54 -13.82
CA PRO A 47 4.38 -13.23 -15.09
C PRO A 47 5.26 -14.48 -15.04
N PHE A 48 6.32 -14.51 -14.21
CA PHE A 48 7.34 -15.56 -14.24
C PHE A 48 7.81 -16.05 -12.85
N GLY A 49 7.26 -15.52 -11.76
CA GLY A 49 7.62 -15.89 -10.40
C GLY A 49 8.97 -15.34 -9.93
N PRO A 50 9.41 -15.75 -8.72
CA PRO A 50 10.50 -15.09 -8.00
C PRO A 50 11.92 -15.49 -8.43
N LEU A 51 12.07 -16.31 -9.47
CA LEU A 51 13.38 -16.79 -9.93
C LEU A 51 13.91 -15.89 -11.06
N ASP A 52 15.08 -15.29 -10.83
CA ASP A 52 15.74 -14.36 -11.75
C ASP A 52 16.30 -15.00 -13.02
N GLN A 53 16.43 -16.33 -13.06
CA GLN A 53 16.80 -17.07 -14.27
C GLN A 53 15.83 -16.87 -15.45
N PHE A 54 14.61 -16.39 -15.18
CA PHE A 54 13.61 -16.03 -16.20
C PHE A 54 13.66 -14.56 -16.59
N ALA A 55 14.73 -13.83 -16.22
CA ALA A 55 14.89 -12.43 -16.61
C ALA A 55 14.86 -12.27 -18.13
N LEU A 56 14.07 -11.31 -18.60
CA LEU A 56 13.90 -10.99 -20.01
C LEU A 56 14.67 -9.73 -20.41
N PRO A 57 15.00 -9.53 -21.70
CA PRO A 57 15.43 -8.22 -22.17
C PRO A 57 14.32 -7.16 -21.98
N PRO A 58 14.65 -5.86 -21.95
CA PRO A 58 13.68 -4.80 -21.66
C PRO A 58 12.52 -4.73 -22.66
N GLU A 59 12.81 -5.04 -23.92
CA GLU A 59 11.84 -5.27 -24.98
C GLU A 59 11.71 -6.78 -25.22
N ASN A 60 10.49 -7.30 -25.11
CA ASN A 60 10.21 -8.73 -25.21
C ASN A 60 8.72 -8.98 -25.56
N GLU A 61 8.45 -10.16 -26.10
CA GLU A 61 7.10 -10.57 -26.55
C GLU A 61 6.07 -10.58 -25.42
N THR A 62 6.48 -10.77 -24.16
CA THR A 62 5.55 -10.76 -23.02
C THR A 62 4.96 -9.37 -22.79
N LEU A 63 5.77 -8.32 -22.95
CA LEU A 63 5.27 -6.95 -22.87
C LEU A 63 4.33 -6.63 -24.04
N GLU A 64 4.64 -7.08 -25.25
CA GLU A 64 3.75 -6.92 -26.42
C GLU A 64 2.39 -7.58 -26.18
N ILE A 65 2.36 -8.76 -25.56
CA ILE A 65 1.12 -9.45 -25.17
C ILE A 65 0.31 -8.61 -24.17
N PHE A 66 0.95 -8.02 -23.15
CA PHE A 66 0.26 -7.17 -22.18
C PHE A 66 -0.22 -5.85 -22.79
N GLN A 67 0.55 -5.26 -23.70
CA GLN A 67 0.15 -4.08 -24.48
C GLN A 67 -1.11 -4.37 -25.32
N ALA A 68 -1.13 -5.50 -26.02
CA ALA A 68 -2.30 -5.95 -26.78
C ALA A 68 -3.52 -6.20 -25.88
N ALA A 69 -3.32 -6.74 -24.67
CA ALA A 69 -4.39 -6.96 -23.71
C ALA A 69 -4.97 -5.66 -23.15
N ALA A 70 -4.12 -4.67 -22.83
CA ALA A 70 -4.54 -3.35 -22.39
C ALA A 70 -5.37 -2.65 -23.48
N LEU A 71 -4.90 -2.68 -24.74
CA LEU A 71 -5.61 -2.13 -25.89
C LEU A 71 -6.95 -2.85 -26.17
N LYS A 72 -6.96 -4.18 -26.12
CA LYS A 72 -8.17 -5.01 -26.32
C LYS A 72 -9.30 -4.58 -25.37
N HIS A 73 -8.97 -4.36 -24.10
CA HIS A 73 -9.93 -4.02 -23.05
C HIS A 73 -10.09 -2.51 -22.82
N ARG A 74 -9.21 -1.68 -23.43
CA ARG A 74 -9.13 -0.23 -23.25
C ARG A 74 -8.99 0.18 -21.78
N ILE A 75 -8.07 -0.48 -21.08
CA ILE A 75 -7.80 -0.24 -19.65
C ILE A 75 -6.35 0.17 -19.41
N TRP A 76 -6.11 0.78 -18.26
CA TRP A 76 -4.78 0.84 -17.69
C TRP A 76 -4.39 -0.54 -17.15
N LEU A 77 -3.24 -1.06 -17.57
CA LEU A 77 -2.76 -2.36 -17.09
C LEU A 77 -1.40 -2.21 -16.42
N ILE A 78 -1.34 -2.66 -15.18
CA ILE A 78 -0.11 -2.89 -14.44
C ILE A 78 0.00 -4.41 -14.26
N PRO A 79 0.78 -5.11 -15.08
CA PRO A 79 0.86 -6.58 -15.08
C PRO A 79 1.65 -7.13 -13.88
N GLY A 80 1.78 -6.34 -12.80
CA GLY A 80 2.69 -6.63 -11.71
C GLY A 80 4.10 -6.19 -12.06
N SER A 81 5.09 -7.00 -11.70
CA SER A 81 6.47 -6.79 -12.11
C SER A 81 7.07 -8.07 -12.70
N LEU A 82 8.23 -7.95 -13.33
CA LEU A 82 9.02 -9.07 -13.85
C LEU A 82 10.50 -8.70 -13.80
N PHE A 83 11.38 -9.70 -13.79
CA PHE A 83 12.80 -9.46 -13.90
C PHE A 83 13.17 -9.06 -15.33
N LEU A 84 13.77 -7.89 -15.47
CA LEU A 84 14.34 -7.41 -16.72
C LEU A 84 15.85 -7.27 -16.59
N LYS A 85 16.59 -7.79 -17.57
CA LYS A 85 18.04 -7.66 -17.64
C LYS A 85 18.40 -6.49 -18.53
N ASP A 86 19.10 -5.51 -17.96
CA ASP A 86 19.59 -4.36 -18.70
C ASP A 86 20.74 -4.78 -19.63
N PRO A 87 20.68 -4.46 -20.94
CA PRO A 87 21.70 -4.86 -21.90
C PRO A 87 22.99 -4.02 -21.82
N GLU A 88 22.95 -2.83 -21.23
CA GLU A 88 24.10 -1.92 -21.11
C GLU A 88 24.97 -2.28 -19.89
N ASP A 89 24.37 -2.51 -18.73
CA ASP A 89 25.10 -2.84 -17.49
C ASP A 89 25.10 -4.34 -17.14
N GLY A 90 24.26 -5.14 -17.80
CA GLY A 90 24.16 -6.59 -17.62
C GLY A 90 23.46 -7.03 -16.33
N ARG A 91 22.89 -6.11 -15.54
CA ARG A 91 22.24 -6.38 -14.25
C ARG A 91 20.76 -6.71 -14.43
N VAL A 92 20.20 -7.36 -13.42
CA VAL A 92 18.78 -7.73 -13.38
C VAL A 92 18.03 -6.81 -12.42
N TYR A 93 16.90 -6.28 -12.87
CA TYR A 93 16.02 -5.38 -12.11
C TYR A 93 14.62 -5.98 -12.00
N ASN A 94 14.03 -5.95 -10.80
CA ASN A 94 12.61 -6.23 -10.62
C ASN A 94 11.82 -5.01 -11.11
N THR A 95 11.18 -5.12 -12.28
CA THR A 95 10.61 -3.98 -13.01
C THR A 95 9.12 -4.15 -13.21
N SER A 96 8.35 -3.12 -12.90
CA SER A 96 6.94 -3.00 -13.28
C SER A 96 6.77 -2.02 -14.44
N VAL A 97 5.71 -2.19 -15.23
CA VAL A 97 5.36 -1.30 -16.34
C VAL A 97 3.95 -0.75 -16.16
N VAL A 98 3.74 0.47 -16.62
CA VAL A 98 2.40 1.08 -16.68
C VAL A 98 2.01 1.17 -18.15
N ILE A 99 0.97 0.44 -18.52
CA ILE A 99 0.45 0.39 -19.89
C ILE A 99 -0.87 1.19 -19.93
N ASN A 100 -0.98 2.13 -20.85
CA ASN A 100 -2.19 2.94 -21.03
C ASN A 100 -3.27 2.19 -21.85
N PRO A 101 -4.51 2.71 -21.92
CA PRO A 101 -5.61 2.13 -22.72
C PRO A 101 -5.33 2.03 -24.22
N GLU A 102 -4.35 2.76 -24.74
CA GLU A 102 -3.89 2.71 -26.12
C GLU A 102 -2.86 1.57 -26.35
N GLY A 103 -2.48 0.84 -25.31
CA GLY A 103 -1.50 -0.24 -25.37
C GLY A 103 -0.05 0.23 -25.34
N GLU A 104 0.23 1.46 -24.92
CA GLU A 104 1.58 2.03 -24.84
C GLU A 104 2.14 1.91 -23.43
N ILE A 105 3.40 1.49 -23.31
CA ILE A 105 4.13 1.55 -22.03
C ILE A 105 4.53 3.01 -21.78
N ILE A 106 3.86 3.67 -20.83
CA ILE A 106 4.14 5.08 -20.51
C ILE A 106 5.16 5.24 -19.39
N ARG A 107 5.39 4.20 -18.58
CA ARG A 107 6.38 4.15 -17.50
C ARG A 107 6.95 2.75 -17.35
N ARG A 108 8.23 2.72 -16.96
CA ARG A 108 8.93 1.54 -16.43
C ARG A 108 9.47 1.93 -15.06
N TYR A 109 9.31 1.07 -14.07
CA TYR A 109 9.73 1.31 -12.70
C TYR A 109 10.51 0.10 -12.19
N ALA A 110 11.80 0.29 -11.95
CA ALA A 110 12.63 -0.70 -11.27
C ALA A 110 12.50 -0.50 -9.75
N LYS A 111 12.20 -1.58 -9.02
CA LYS A 111 12.10 -1.64 -7.56
C LYS A 111 13.31 -0.97 -6.92
N MET A 112 13.06 0.01 -6.05
CA MET A 112 14.11 0.86 -5.48
C MET A 112 14.84 0.15 -4.35
N PHE A 113 14.10 -0.64 -3.57
CA PHE A 113 14.59 -1.44 -2.47
C PHE A 113 14.32 -2.91 -2.76
N PRO A 114 15.22 -3.61 -3.46
CA PRO A 114 15.21 -5.07 -3.47
C PRO A 114 15.22 -5.58 -2.01
N PHE A 115 14.50 -6.67 -1.74
CA PHE A 115 14.36 -7.27 -0.41
C PHE A 115 15.67 -7.96 0.02
N ARG A 116 16.71 -7.15 0.23
CA ARG A 116 18.03 -7.59 0.65
C ARG A 116 17.99 -7.90 2.15
N PRO A 117 18.65 -8.98 2.59
CA PRO A 117 19.66 -9.75 1.85
C PRO A 117 19.11 -10.90 0.98
N TYR A 118 17.80 -11.13 0.90
CA TYR A 118 17.19 -12.27 0.22
C TYR A 118 17.14 -12.14 -1.31
N GLU A 119 16.92 -10.94 -1.84
CA GLU A 119 17.05 -10.62 -3.28
C GLU A 119 18.51 -10.21 -3.62
N ALA A 120 19.48 -11.04 -3.21
CA ALA A 120 20.88 -10.83 -3.52
C ALA A 120 21.11 -10.98 -5.04
N GLY A 121 21.73 -9.98 -5.67
CA GLY A 121 21.98 -9.97 -7.12
C GLY A 121 20.98 -9.15 -7.93
N ILE A 122 19.84 -8.77 -7.34
CA ILE A 122 18.90 -7.84 -7.96
C ILE A 122 19.36 -6.40 -7.74
N ALA A 123 19.47 -5.66 -8.83
CA ALA A 123 19.85 -4.25 -8.83
C ALA A 123 18.68 -3.36 -8.40
N ALA A 124 19.04 -2.23 -7.78
CA ALA A 124 18.08 -1.25 -7.29
C ALA A 124 17.81 -0.19 -8.36
N GLY A 125 16.55 0.15 -8.58
CA GLY A 125 16.16 1.35 -9.32
C GLY A 125 16.41 2.61 -8.51
N THR A 126 16.38 3.76 -9.18
CA THR A 126 16.59 5.08 -8.52
C THR A 126 15.53 6.12 -8.85
N ASP A 127 14.65 5.84 -9.82
CA ASP A 127 13.61 6.76 -10.27
C ASP A 127 12.27 6.50 -9.57
N PHE A 128 11.54 7.57 -9.28
CA PHE A 128 10.17 7.48 -8.76
C PHE A 128 9.17 7.34 -9.90
N CYS A 129 8.24 6.39 -9.79
CA CYS A 129 7.20 6.21 -10.80
C CYS A 129 5.95 7.04 -10.46
N VAL A 130 5.73 8.09 -11.25
CA VAL A 130 4.55 8.96 -11.17
C VAL A 130 3.96 9.13 -12.57
N PHE A 131 2.64 9.00 -12.68
CA PHE A 131 1.90 9.21 -13.92
C PHE A 131 0.50 9.76 -13.65
N ASP A 132 -0.06 10.45 -14.65
CA ASP A 132 -1.40 11.03 -14.58
C ASP A 132 -2.37 10.17 -15.38
N VAL A 133 -3.53 9.89 -14.80
CA VAL A 133 -4.68 9.33 -15.52
C VAL A 133 -5.59 10.51 -15.88
N PRO A 134 -5.83 10.79 -17.18
CA PRO A 134 -6.58 11.97 -17.62
C PRO A 134 -7.94 12.07 -16.93
N GLU A 135 -8.28 13.28 -16.47
CA GLU A 135 -9.55 13.62 -15.79
C GLU A 135 -9.82 12.88 -14.45
N VAL A 136 -8.91 11.99 -14.04
CA VAL A 136 -9.05 11.17 -12.83
C VAL A 136 -8.15 11.73 -11.74
N GLY A 137 -6.82 11.58 -11.88
CA GLY A 137 -5.87 11.99 -10.86
C GLY A 137 -4.46 11.46 -11.10
N ARG A 138 -3.59 11.67 -10.11
CA ARG A 138 -2.18 11.27 -10.17
C ARG A 138 -1.93 9.97 -9.42
N PHE A 139 -1.22 9.06 -10.06
CA PHE A 139 -0.92 7.72 -9.57
C PHE A 139 0.58 7.57 -9.34
N GLY A 140 0.92 6.76 -8.35
CA GLY A 140 2.28 6.33 -8.06
C GLY A 140 2.36 4.82 -8.01
N LEU A 141 3.55 4.30 -8.24
CA LEU A 141 3.84 2.86 -8.20
C LEU A 141 5.05 2.62 -7.28
N SER A 142 4.90 1.64 -6.39
CA SER A 142 5.91 1.20 -5.42
C SER A 142 5.82 -0.33 -5.37
N ILE A 143 6.94 -1.06 -5.30
CA ILE A 143 6.91 -2.53 -5.36
C ILE A 143 7.30 -3.10 -3.99
N CYS A 144 6.35 -3.78 -3.35
CA CYS A 144 6.58 -4.62 -2.16
C CYS A 144 7.43 -3.96 -1.06
N TYR A 145 8.71 -4.31 -0.99
CA TYR A 145 9.61 -3.84 0.06
C TYR A 145 9.86 -2.32 0.02
N ASP A 146 9.62 -1.66 -1.11
CA ASP A 146 9.70 -0.20 -1.23
C ASP A 146 8.83 0.55 -0.19
N MET A 147 7.67 -0.02 0.17
CA MET A 147 6.72 0.61 1.09
C MET A 147 7.18 0.56 2.56
N TRP A 148 8.17 -0.26 2.89
CA TRP A 148 8.77 -0.29 4.23
C TRP A 148 9.56 0.98 4.55
N PHE A 149 9.95 1.73 3.51
CA PHE A 149 10.68 2.98 3.62
C PHE A 149 9.70 4.13 3.39
N PRO A 150 9.13 4.74 4.44
CA PRO A 150 8.10 5.78 4.30
C PRO A 150 8.55 6.97 3.45
N GLU A 151 9.86 7.18 3.28
CA GLU A 151 10.46 8.15 2.38
C GLU A 151 10.04 7.96 0.92
N THR A 152 9.84 6.70 0.47
CA THR A 152 9.39 6.42 -0.89
C THR A 152 8.01 7.03 -1.13
N THR A 153 7.07 6.72 -0.23
CA THR A 153 5.71 7.24 -0.34
C THR A 153 5.63 8.72 0.03
N ARG A 154 6.50 9.23 0.90
CA ARG A 154 6.64 10.67 1.17
C ARG A 154 7.00 11.42 -0.10
N GLN A 155 7.95 10.91 -0.89
CA GLN A 155 8.35 11.52 -2.14
C GLN A 155 7.22 11.47 -3.18
N LEU A 156 6.52 10.34 -3.31
CA LEU A 156 5.39 10.19 -4.23
C LEU A 156 4.21 11.11 -3.87
N SER A 157 3.79 11.12 -2.60
CA SER A 157 2.68 11.97 -2.13
C SER A 157 3.00 13.46 -2.21
N SER A 158 4.27 13.85 -1.99
CA SER A 158 4.73 15.24 -2.17
C SER A 158 4.70 15.68 -3.64
N GLN A 159 4.78 14.74 -4.59
CA GLN A 159 4.55 14.98 -6.02
C GLN A 159 3.06 14.95 -6.43
N GLY A 160 2.16 14.83 -5.45
CA GLY A 160 0.72 14.89 -5.66
C GLY A 160 0.04 13.55 -5.89
N VAL A 161 0.75 12.41 -5.78
CA VAL A 161 0.15 11.06 -5.94
C VAL A 161 -1.05 10.90 -5.00
N GLU A 162 -2.21 10.53 -5.57
CA GLU A 162 -3.48 10.33 -4.87
C GLU A 162 -3.80 8.84 -4.68
N VAL A 163 -3.23 7.97 -5.52
CA VAL A 163 -3.36 6.50 -5.48
C VAL A 163 -1.98 5.86 -5.60
N LEU A 164 -1.62 5.04 -4.63
CA LEU A 164 -0.43 4.20 -4.64
C LEU A 164 -0.81 2.79 -5.10
N LEU A 165 -0.30 2.39 -6.26
CA LEU A 165 -0.38 1.01 -6.75
C LEU A 165 0.80 0.23 -6.16
N HIS A 166 0.50 -0.91 -5.55
CA HIS A 166 1.49 -1.68 -4.78
C HIS A 166 1.41 -3.17 -5.16
N PRO A 167 2.15 -3.61 -6.21
CA PRO A 167 2.36 -5.03 -6.48
C PRO A 167 3.26 -5.65 -5.39
N VAL A 168 2.84 -6.80 -4.85
CA VAL A 168 3.52 -7.47 -3.73
C VAL A 168 3.68 -8.97 -3.98
N LEU A 169 4.79 -9.55 -3.52
CA LEU A 169 4.96 -10.98 -3.42
C LEU A 169 5.60 -11.29 -2.06
N THR A 170 4.75 -11.37 -1.03
CA THR A 170 5.15 -11.67 0.35
C THR A 170 4.46 -12.93 0.84
N GLY A 171 5.26 -13.94 1.17
CA GLY A 171 4.83 -15.24 1.68
C GLY A 171 5.36 -15.56 3.07
N THR A 172 6.06 -14.61 3.70
CA THR A 172 6.69 -14.78 5.01
C THR A 172 5.74 -14.40 6.14
N THR A 173 6.19 -14.63 7.37
CA THR A 173 5.52 -14.17 8.60
C THR A 173 5.38 -12.65 8.68
N ASP A 174 6.04 -11.90 7.81
CA ASP A 174 6.04 -10.43 7.82
C ASP A 174 4.79 -9.84 7.16
N ARG A 175 3.94 -10.66 6.51
CA ARG A 175 2.73 -10.15 5.82
C ARG A 175 1.81 -9.37 6.74
N ASP A 176 1.68 -9.75 8.01
CA ASP A 176 0.83 -9.00 8.94
C ASP A 176 1.44 -7.61 9.28
N ALA A 177 2.78 -7.50 9.31
CA ALA A 177 3.46 -6.21 9.45
C ALA A 177 3.27 -5.36 8.20
N GLU A 178 3.41 -5.95 7.01
CA GLU A 178 3.24 -5.24 5.75
C GLU A 178 1.79 -4.76 5.52
N LEU A 179 0.78 -5.52 5.95
CA LEU A 179 -0.61 -5.06 6.01
C LEU A 179 -0.80 -3.86 6.96
N ALA A 180 -0.11 -3.86 8.11
CA ALA A 180 -0.13 -2.73 9.02
C ALA A 180 0.54 -1.49 8.39
N ILE A 181 1.64 -1.69 7.67
CA ILE A 181 2.32 -0.64 6.91
C ILE A 181 1.39 -0.09 5.83
N ALA A 182 0.74 -0.92 5.01
CA ALA A 182 -0.20 -0.46 3.98
C ALA A 182 -1.29 0.47 4.56
N ARG A 183 -1.85 0.08 5.71
CA ARG A 183 -2.86 0.88 6.42
C ARG A 183 -2.32 2.18 6.99
N ALA A 184 -1.09 2.16 7.50
CA ALA A 184 -0.41 3.35 8.01
C ALA A 184 -0.06 4.31 6.85
N THR A 185 0.46 3.78 5.74
CA THR A 185 0.81 4.51 4.52
C THR A 185 -0.39 5.29 4.00
N ALA A 186 -1.55 4.64 3.84
CA ALA A 186 -2.75 5.27 3.32
C ALA A 186 -3.15 6.54 4.10
N VAL A 187 -3.10 6.49 5.43
CA VAL A 187 -3.47 7.62 6.30
C VAL A 187 -2.35 8.64 6.50
N GLN A 188 -1.09 8.21 6.61
CA GLN A 188 0.06 9.10 6.79
C GLN A 188 0.32 9.98 5.56
N PHE A 189 0.01 9.46 4.37
CA PHE A 189 0.23 10.14 3.08
C PHE A 189 -1.06 10.57 2.38
N GLN A 190 -2.21 10.32 3.03
CA GLN A 190 -3.54 10.66 2.57
C GLN A 190 -3.73 10.29 1.09
N CYS A 191 -3.56 9.00 0.78
CA CYS A 191 -3.73 8.41 -0.54
C CYS A 191 -4.45 7.05 -0.44
N TYR A 192 -5.04 6.59 -1.54
CA TYR A 192 -5.46 5.19 -1.63
C TYR A 192 -4.23 4.30 -1.75
N VAL A 193 -4.27 3.12 -1.14
CA VAL A 193 -3.27 2.06 -1.34
C VAL A 193 -3.99 0.85 -1.93
N ILE A 194 -3.58 0.45 -3.14
CA ILE A 194 -4.06 -0.76 -3.82
C ILE A 194 -2.95 -1.80 -3.74
N ASP A 195 -3.04 -2.68 -2.75
CA ASP A 195 -2.04 -3.69 -2.42
C ASP A 195 -2.45 -5.06 -2.98
N VAL A 196 -1.71 -5.57 -3.96
CA VAL A 196 -2.02 -6.84 -4.63
C VAL A 196 -0.88 -7.83 -4.40
N ASN A 197 -1.13 -8.84 -3.57
CA ASN A 197 -0.16 -9.87 -3.23
C ASN A 197 -0.46 -11.18 -3.96
N GLY A 198 0.57 -11.83 -4.50
CA GLY A 198 0.45 -13.13 -5.15
C GLY A 198 0.16 -14.28 -4.17
N LEU A 199 -0.15 -15.45 -4.71
CA LEU A 199 -0.29 -16.71 -3.97
C LEU A 199 0.76 -17.73 -4.43
N GLY A 200 1.15 -18.64 -3.54
CA GLY A 200 2.03 -19.76 -3.89
C GLY A 200 3.50 -19.37 -3.80
N ALA A 201 4.20 -19.28 -4.95
CA ALA A 201 5.66 -19.16 -4.98
C ALA A 201 6.17 -17.80 -4.47
N GLY A 202 6.15 -17.61 -3.16
CA GLY A 202 6.55 -16.38 -2.49
C GLY A 202 5.38 -15.52 -2.00
N GLY A 203 4.14 -15.99 -2.08
CA GLY A 203 2.95 -15.20 -1.72
C GLY A 203 1.91 -15.96 -0.92
N ILE A 204 1.26 -15.31 0.04
CA ILE A 204 0.12 -15.87 0.79
C ILE A 204 -1.19 -15.10 0.59
N GLY A 205 -1.23 -14.20 -0.42
CA GLY A 205 -2.38 -13.37 -0.69
C GLY A 205 -2.63 -12.35 0.40
N LYS A 206 -3.88 -12.25 0.88
CA LYS A 206 -4.34 -11.14 1.72
C LYS A 206 -4.20 -9.76 1.06
N SER A 207 -4.33 -9.68 -0.27
CA SER A 207 -4.38 -8.39 -0.99
C SER A 207 -5.38 -7.46 -0.33
N CYS A 208 -5.12 -6.15 -0.30
CA CYS A 208 -6.01 -5.21 0.37
C CYS A 208 -6.13 -3.87 -0.37
N VAL A 209 -7.25 -3.19 -0.12
CA VAL A 209 -7.48 -1.83 -0.57
C VAL A 209 -7.77 -0.98 0.65
N VAL A 210 -6.96 0.07 0.84
CA VAL A 210 -7.09 0.98 1.97
C VAL A 210 -7.35 2.38 1.46
N ASP A 211 -8.34 3.04 2.06
CA ASP A 211 -8.68 4.42 1.77
C ASP A 211 -7.75 5.42 2.51
N PRO A 212 -7.78 6.71 2.15
CA PRO A 212 -6.93 7.72 2.77
C PRO A 212 -7.21 8.00 4.26
N THR A 213 -8.26 7.39 4.85
CA THR A 213 -8.58 7.45 6.29
C THR A 213 -8.15 6.21 7.08
N SER A 214 -7.40 5.30 6.46
CA SER A 214 -7.04 3.97 7.01
C SER A 214 -8.19 2.95 7.05
N MET A 215 -9.33 3.23 6.39
CA MET A 215 -10.40 2.24 6.26
C MET A 215 -9.97 1.17 5.26
N VAL A 216 -10.01 -0.09 5.67
CA VAL A 216 -9.82 -1.23 4.77
C VAL A 216 -11.14 -1.44 4.02
N LEU A 217 -11.14 -1.11 2.73
CA LEU A 217 -12.30 -1.27 1.85
C LEU A 217 -12.46 -2.72 1.41
N HIS A 218 -11.35 -3.43 1.26
CA HIS A 218 -11.32 -4.85 0.91
C HIS A 218 -10.06 -5.50 1.45
N GLN A 219 -10.19 -6.77 1.83
CA GLN A 219 -9.05 -7.64 2.12
C GLN A 219 -9.37 -9.06 1.68
N SER A 220 -8.58 -9.59 0.76
CA SER A 220 -8.69 -10.97 0.29
C SER A 220 -8.26 -11.97 1.36
N GLY A 221 -8.59 -13.25 1.14
CA GLY A 221 -8.07 -14.37 1.93
C GLY A 221 -6.78 -14.95 1.33
N GLY A 222 -6.52 -16.23 1.61
CA GLY A 222 -5.41 -17.02 1.06
C GLY A 222 -5.80 -17.83 -0.20
N GLN A 223 -6.81 -17.38 -0.93
CA GLN A 223 -7.35 -18.02 -2.14
C GLN A 223 -7.42 -17.02 -3.29
N GLU A 224 -7.58 -17.49 -4.52
CA GLU A 224 -7.71 -16.58 -5.67
C GLU A 224 -8.86 -15.59 -5.49
N ASP A 225 -8.64 -14.35 -5.93
CA ASP A 225 -9.61 -13.28 -5.80
C ASP A 225 -9.42 -12.23 -6.91
N MET A 226 -10.52 -11.62 -7.33
CA MET A 226 -10.56 -10.53 -8.30
C MET A 226 -11.55 -9.50 -7.78
N PHE A 227 -11.03 -8.35 -7.37
CA PHE A 227 -11.80 -7.37 -6.60
C PHE A 227 -11.77 -6.00 -7.29
N PRO A 228 -12.77 -5.66 -8.12
CA PRO A 228 -12.95 -4.31 -8.65
C PRO A 228 -13.55 -3.39 -7.59
N ILE A 229 -12.99 -2.20 -7.42
CA ILE A 229 -13.44 -1.18 -6.46
C ILE A 229 -13.44 0.18 -7.14
N GLU A 230 -14.52 0.93 -6.96
CA GLU A 230 -14.59 2.34 -7.32
C GLU A 230 -13.90 3.19 -6.25
N ILE A 231 -13.07 4.14 -6.67
CA ILE A 231 -12.36 5.07 -5.78
C ILE A 231 -12.91 6.50 -5.89
N ASP A 232 -12.94 7.21 -4.77
CA ASP A 232 -13.35 8.61 -4.70
C ASP A 232 -12.13 9.52 -4.46
N LEU A 233 -11.59 10.11 -5.52
CA LEU A 233 -10.46 11.02 -5.40
C LEU A 233 -10.82 12.38 -4.80
N SER A 234 -12.09 12.76 -4.75
CA SER A 234 -12.48 13.96 -3.98
C SER A 234 -12.30 13.73 -2.49
N MET A 235 -12.42 12.50 -2.01
CA MET A 235 -12.09 12.16 -0.62
C MET A 235 -10.61 12.42 -0.30
N VAL A 236 -9.68 12.05 -1.20
CA VAL A 236 -8.25 12.37 -1.07
C VAL A 236 -8.06 13.89 -0.98
N ARG A 237 -8.58 14.62 -1.98
CA ARG A 237 -8.42 16.08 -2.11
C ARG A 237 -8.99 16.80 -0.90
N ARG A 238 -10.20 16.44 -0.47
CA ARG A 238 -10.87 17.03 0.68
C ARG A 238 -10.12 16.79 1.98
N GLN A 239 -9.54 15.60 2.17
CA GLN A 239 -8.75 15.30 3.36
C GLN A 239 -7.41 16.03 3.39
N ARG A 240 -6.76 16.20 2.23
CA ARG A 240 -5.53 17.01 2.14
C ARG A 240 -5.82 18.49 2.39
N GLU A 241 -6.99 18.98 1.97
CA GLU A 241 -7.41 20.36 2.17
C GLU A 241 -7.89 20.65 3.60
N THR A 242 -8.75 19.80 4.15
CA THR A 242 -9.47 20.09 5.42
C THR A 242 -9.06 19.21 6.59
N GLY A 243 -8.13 18.27 6.37
CA GLY A 243 -7.69 17.30 7.36
C GLY A 243 -8.51 16.02 7.34
N MET A 244 -7.93 14.94 7.86
CA MET A 244 -8.62 13.65 7.96
C MET A 244 -9.83 13.81 8.88
N LYS A 245 -11.05 13.62 8.35
CA LYS A 245 -12.32 13.79 9.09
C LYS A 245 -12.45 15.18 9.75
N GLY A 246 -11.85 16.22 9.16
CA GLY A 246 -11.82 17.58 9.73
C GLY A 246 -10.84 17.76 10.88
N LEU A 247 -9.94 16.79 11.13
CA LEU A 247 -8.92 16.83 12.17
C LEU A 247 -7.56 17.23 11.60
N GLY A 248 -6.48 16.56 12.04
CA GLY A 248 -5.10 16.87 11.67
C GLY A 248 -4.86 16.89 10.16
N GLN A 249 -4.02 17.82 9.73
CA GLN A 249 -3.66 18.08 8.33
C GLN A 249 -2.22 17.64 8.06
N VAL A 250 -1.98 16.33 8.15
CA VAL A 250 -0.63 15.73 8.21
C VAL A 250 0.31 16.26 7.11
N LEU A 251 -0.15 16.31 5.85
CA LEU A 251 0.70 16.79 4.74
C LEU A 251 1.02 18.29 4.84
N LYS A 252 0.08 19.11 5.30
CA LYS A 252 0.32 20.54 5.52
C LYS A 252 1.24 20.79 6.70
N SER A 253 1.05 20.06 7.81
CA SER A 253 1.96 20.10 8.95
C SER A 253 3.38 19.67 8.56
N PHE A 254 3.54 18.69 7.65
CA PHE A 254 4.85 18.34 7.11
C PHE A 254 5.43 19.44 6.21
N ARG A 255 4.63 20.07 5.35
CA ARG A 255 5.05 21.19 4.48
C ARG A 255 5.49 22.41 5.30
N ASP A 256 4.74 22.75 6.35
CA ASP A 256 4.87 23.98 7.15
C ASP A 256 5.69 23.75 8.43
N ARG A 257 6.43 22.64 8.50
CA ARG A 257 7.26 22.27 9.65
C ARG A 257 8.33 23.34 9.93
N SER A 258 8.67 23.53 11.20
CA SER A 258 9.72 24.47 11.65
C SER A 258 11.13 23.88 11.63
N THR A 259 11.27 22.61 11.29
CA THR A 259 12.53 21.87 11.39
C THR A 259 12.74 21.04 10.13
N ASP A 260 13.95 21.11 9.59
CA ASP A 260 14.39 20.21 8.54
C ASP A 260 14.96 18.92 9.12
N PHE A 261 14.57 17.81 8.50
CA PHE A 261 15.07 16.51 8.89
C PHE A 261 16.45 16.30 8.26
N SER A 262 17.49 16.38 9.09
CA SER A 262 18.88 16.18 8.66
C SER A 262 19.14 14.80 8.07
N ILE A 263 18.29 13.80 8.32
CA ILE A 263 18.35 12.47 7.69
C ILE A 263 18.22 12.52 6.16
N TYR A 264 17.66 13.60 5.59
CA TYR A 264 17.60 13.79 4.13
C TYR A 264 18.89 14.36 3.54
N ASP A 265 19.80 14.86 4.38
CA ASP A 265 21.16 15.22 3.98
C ASP A 265 22.12 14.09 4.36
N ARG A 266 22.62 13.38 3.34
CA ARG A 266 23.60 12.29 3.49
C ARG A 266 24.93 12.75 4.09
N ASN A 267 25.22 14.06 4.10
CA ASN A 267 26.43 14.61 4.69
C ASN A 267 26.23 15.08 6.14
N SER A 268 25.00 15.02 6.68
CA SER A 268 24.69 15.52 8.01
C SER A 268 25.32 14.69 9.14
N GLY A 269 25.66 13.42 8.86
CA GLY A 269 26.12 12.46 9.87
C GLY A 269 25.02 11.94 10.80
N THR A 270 23.75 12.30 10.56
CA THR A 270 22.60 11.92 11.40
C THR A 270 22.42 10.40 11.48
N ASP A 271 22.77 9.69 10.41
CA ASP A 271 22.67 8.24 10.26
C ASP A 271 23.87 7.47 10.82
N ALA A 272 24.79 8.13 11.54
CA ALA A 272 25.98 7.50 12.12
C ALA A 272 25.65 6.24 12.95
N TYR A 273 24.54 6.24 13.68
CA TYR A 273 24.08 5.07 14.44
C TYR A 273 23.79 3.86 13.54
N LEU A 274 23.20 4.07 12.35
CA LEU A 274 22.86 2.97 11.43
C LEU A 274 24.12 2.21 10.96
N ASN A 275 25.26 2.90 10.86
CA ASN A 275 26.55 2.29 10.52
C ASN A 275 27.10 1.39 11.63
N THR A 276 26.51 1.41 12.84
CA THR A 276 26.92 0.55 13.97
C THR A 276 26.17 -0.78 14.01
N LEU A 277 25.13 -0.95 13.18
CA LEU A 277 24.24 -2.12 13.21
C LEU A 277 24.83 -3.38 12.58
N GLY A 278 26.04 -3.29 12.02
CA GLY A 278 26.69 -4.40 11.32
C GLY A 278 26.28 -4.51 9.84
N PRO A 279 26.77 -5.54 9.15
CA PRO A 279 26.50 -5.73 7.72
C PRO A 279 25.08 -6.25 7.47
N LEU A 280 24.58 -6.00 6.26
CA LEU A 280 23.33 -6.58 5.76
C LEU A 280 23.59 -8.02 5.27
N GLU A 281 23.22 -9.02 6.07
CA GLU A 281 23.51 -10.44 5.78
C GLU A 281 22.37 -11.37 6.18
N VAL A 282 22.22 -12.49 5.47
CA VAL A 282 21.21 -13.51 5.80
C VAL A 282 21.60 -14.20 7.11
N PRO A 283 20.69 -14.28 8.11
CA PRO A 283 20.95 -15.02 9.34
C PRO A 283 21.35 -16.47 9.06
N GLN A 284 22.46 -16.92 9.66
CA GLN A 284 22.95 -18.29 9.53
C GLN A 284 22.41 -19.19 10.64
N GLN A 285 22.30 -20.50 10.38
CA GLN A 285 21.85 -21.47 11.36
C GLN A 285 22.73 -21.42 12.62
N GLY A 286 22.10 -21.28 13.79
CA GLY A 286 22.79 -21.20 15.08
C GLY A 286 23.45 -19.85 15.37
N SER A 287 23.25 -18.83 14.51
CA SER A 287 23.72 -17.47 14.78
C SER A 287 23.13 -16.95 16.10
N ARG A 288 23.98 -16.27 16.87
CA ARG A 288 23.60 -15.53 18.08
C ARG A 288 23.67 -14.03 17.89
N ALA A 289 23.85 -13.57 16.64
CA ALA A 289 23.85 -12.15 16.31
C ALA A 289 22.55 -11.50 16.83
N GLY A 290 22.67 -10.31 17.41
CA GLY A 290 21.52 -9.59 17.96
C GLY A 290 20.99 -10.07 19.32
N LEU A 291 21.34 -11.27 19.81
CA LEU A 291 20.78 -11.82 21.06
C LEU A 291 21.36 -11.23 22.36
N PHE A 292 22.51 -10.55 22.28
CA PHE A 292 23.21 -9.96 23.42
C PHE A 292 23.50 -8.47 23.22
N VAL A 293 22.64 -7.78 22.46
CA VAL A 293 22.70 -6.32 22.37
C VAL A 293 22.16 -5.76 23.68
N ASP A 294 22.94 -5.89 24.74
CA ASP A 294 22.82 -4.98 25.87
C ASP A 294 23.18 -3.61 25.31
N VAL A 295 22.24 -2.68 25.32
CA VAL A 295 22.54 -1.26 25.09
C VAL A 295 22.83 -0.67 26.46
N PRO A 296 24.09 -0.58 26.93
CA PRO A 296 24.37 0.39 27.98
C PRO A 296 23.91 1.75 27.45
N ALA A 297 23.11 2.47 28.24
CA ALA A 297 22.72 3.86 27.94
C ALA A 297 23.91 4.83 27.73
N GLN A 298 25.14 4.33 27.87
CA GLN A 298 26.39 5.04 27.68
C GLN A 298 27.29 4.25 26.71
N ARG A 299 27.13 4.51 25.41
CA ARG A 299 28.17 4.52 24.38
C ARG A 299 27.50 4.76 23.04
N VAL A 300 26.96 5.96 22.87
CA VAL A 300 27.10 6.59 21.57
C VAL A 300 28.57 7.02 21.54
N PRO A 301 29.46 6.40 20.74
CA PRO A 301 30.81 6.96 20.54
C PRO A 301 30.64 8.42 20.13
N ASP A 302 31.51 9.33 20.60
CA ASP A 302 31.44 10.77 20.33
C ASP A 302 30.97 11.01 18.89
N VAL A 303 29.67 11.31 18.74
CA VAL A 303 29.10 11.68 17.45
C VAL A 303 29.92 12.89 17.04
N PRO A 304 30.46 12.93 15.80
CA PRO A 304 31.11 14.14 15.32
C PRO A 304 30.16 15.30 15.63
N ALA A 305 30.63 16.26 16.43
CA ALA A 305 29.79 17.36 16.88
C ALA A 305 29.06 17.93 15.66
N PHE A 306 27.73 17.89 15.72
CA PHE A 306 26.84 18.41 14.69
C PHE A 306 27.39 19.74 14.20
N LYS A 307 27.88 19.79 12.95
CA LYS A 307 28.30 21.02 12.29
C LYS A 307 27.07 21.79 11.80
N GLY A 308 26.13 22.05 12.71
CA GLY A 308 25.12 23.05 12.49
C GLY A 308 25.79 24.41 12.53
N HIS A 309 25.48 25.23 11.53
CA HIS A 309 25.71 26.67 11.55
C HIS A 309 25.46 27.24 12.96
N ASP A 310 26.37 28.10 13.41
CA ASP A 310 26.34 28.83 14.68
C ASP A 310 24.90 29.09 15.15
N ALA A 311 24.43 28.22 16.05
CA ALA A 311 23.23 28.48 16.82
C ALA A 311 23.57 29.65 17.73
N THR A 312 23.19 30.85 17.30
CA THR A 312 23.22 32.07 18.11
C THR A 312 22.64 31.75 19.49
N PRO A 313 23.33 32.04 20.61
CA PRO A 313 22.78 31.79 21.94
C PRO A 313 21.65 32.80 22.18
N GLY A 314 20.41 32.32 22.24
CA GLY A 314 19.26 33.22 22.33
C GLY A 314 17.93 32.57 22.68
N PHE A 315 17.84 31.90 23.83
CA PHE A 315 16.56 31.91 24.57
C PHE A 315 16.35 33.31 25.14
N THR A 316 16.01 34.29 24.30
CA THR A 316 15.52 35.62 24.67
C THR A 316 15.01 36.34 23.41
N GLN A 317 13.99 35.79 22.78
CA GLN A 317 13.06 36.57 21.97
C GLN A 317 11.67 36.36 22.56
N PRO A 318 10.89 37.42 22.86
CA PRO A 318 9.50 37.24 23.20
C PRO A 318 8.82 36.58 22.00
N GLN A 319 8.15 35.45 22.24
CA GLN A 319 7.26 34.85 21.25
C GLN A 319 6.30 35.94 20.75
N PRO A 320 6.04 36.07 19.43
CA PRO A 320 4.88 36.85 19.02
C PRO A 320 3.67 36.23 19.70
N GLU A 321 2.94 37.03 20.48
CA GLU A 321 1.69 36.61 21.11
C GLU A 321 0.84 35.92 20.05
N PHE A 322 0.48 34.66 20.28
CA PHE A 322 -0.60 34.04 19.52
C PHE A 322 -1.81 34.96 19.66
N ALA A 323 -2.39 35.37 18.53
CA ALA A 323 -3.65 36.10 18.57
C ALA A 323 -4.65 35.30 19.42
N PRO A 324 -5.34 35.93 20.38
CA PRO A 324 -6.31 35.21 21.21
C PRO A 324 -7.31 34.52 20.29
N GLU A 325 -7.53 33.22 20.51
CA GLU A 325 -8.54 32.45 19.79
C GLU A 325 -9.88 33.20 19.86
N PRO A 326 -10.57 33.40 18.73
CA PRO A 326 -11.91 33.97 18.79
C PRO A 326 -12.80 33.03 19.60
N LEU A 327 -13.38 33.59 20.66
CA LEU A 327 -14.37 32.95 21.53
C LEU A 327 -15.48 32.29 20.71
N ALA A 328 -16.03 31.21 21.27
CA ALA A 328 -17.07 30.37 20.69
C ALA A 328 -18.16 31.19 19.97
N ASN A 329 -18.46 30.78 18.73
CA ASN A 329 -19.53 31.34 17.94
C ASN A 329 -20.89 31.11 18.65
N GLU A 330 -21.52 32.18 19.13
CA GLU A 330 -22.83 32.17 19.81
C GLU A 330 -24.01 31.74 18.91
N THR A 331 -23.77 31.40 17.64
CA THR A 331 -24.80 30.89 16.71
C THR A 331 -24.71 29.40 16.39
N ALA A 332 -23.83 28.63 17.06
CA ALA A 332 -23.89 27.18 17.02
C ALA A 332 -25.10 26.67 17.83
N GLY A 333 -26.24 26.53 17.15
CA GLY A 333 -27.52 26.15 17.74
C GLY A 333 -27.42 24.90 18.64
N THR A 334 -27.63 25.09 19.94
CA THR A 334 -27.86 24.00 20.88
C THR A 334 -29.22 23.38 20.63
N ALA A 335 -29.26 22.09 20.30
CA ALA A 335 -30.49 21.32 20.31
C ALA A 335 -31.09 21.34 21.73
N ALA A 336 -32.24 21.97 21.88
CA ALA A 336 -32.97 22.01 23.13
C ALA A 336 -33.46 20.60 23.50
N ILE A 337 -33.01 20.08 24.64
CA ILE A 337 -33.58 18.88 25.26
C ILE A 337 -34.90 19.30 25.92
N HIS A 338 -36.02 19.00 25.27
CA HIS A 338 -37.34 19.12 25.91
C HIS A 338 -37.54 17.97 26.90
N ALA A 339 -37.64 18.31 28.19
CA ALA A 339 -38.06 17.39 29.24
C ALA A 339 -39.56 17.08 29.10
N HIS A 340 -39.89 15.83 28.75
CA HIS A 340 -41.25 15.31 28.84
C HIS A 340 -41.50 14.73 30.25
N ALA A 341 -42.58 15.19 30.90
CA ALA A 341 -43.10 14.67 32.15
C ALA A 341 -43.64 13.23 31.99
N PRO A 342 -43.62 12.39 33.05
CA PRO A 342 -43.97 10.97 32.91
C PRO A 342 -45.50 10.77 32.90
N ALA A 343 -45.98 10.03 31.90
CA ALA A 343 -47.35 9.53 31.86
C ALA A 343 -47.45 8.18 32.59
N ALA A 344 -48.55 7.99 33.34
CA ALA A 344 -48.81 6.85 34.21
C ALA A 344 -48.99 5.52 33.43
N VAL A 345 -48.48 4.44 34.03
CA VAL A 345 -48.59 3.05 33.54
C VAL A 345 -49.79 2.36 34.22
N PRO A 346 -50.72 1.70 33.50
CA PRO A 346 -51.64 0.74 34.11
C PRO A 346 -51.03 -0.67 34.16
N ALA A 347 -51.43 -1.43 35.16
CA ALA A 347 -50.72 -2.61 35.65
C ALA A 347 -51.29 -3.97 35.16
N VAL A 348 -50.37 -4.96 35.02
CA VAL A 348 -50.50 -6.44 35.25
C VAL A 348 -51.14 -7.29 34.11
N PRO A 349 -50.76 -8.58 33.85
CA PRO A 349 -49.96 -9.52 34.67
C PRO A 349 -48.76 -10.25 34.02
N THR A 350 -47.96 -10.84 34.90
CA THR A 350 -46.83 -11.76 34.74
C THR A 350 -47.20 -13.20 34.34
N ALA A 351 -46.41 -13.83 33.47
CA ALA A 351 -45.66 -15.09 33.69
C ALA A 351 -45.36 -15.88 32.40
N ALA A 352 -44.09 -16.25 32.15
CA ALA A 352 -43.60 -17.63 31.92
C ALA A 352 -42.22 -17.66 31.20
N THR A 353 -41.28 -18.35 31.87
CA THR A 353 -39.98 -18.98 31.54
C THR A 353 -39.35 -18.95 30.11
N PRO A 354 -38.00 -18.98 30.01
CA PRO A 354 -37.25 -18.90 28.76
C PRO A 354 -37.06 -20.26 28.07
N ASN A 355 -37.09 -20.29 26.73
CA ASN A 355 -36.81 -21.49 25.93
C ASN A 355 -35.30 -21.70 25.69
N PRO A 356 -34.80 -22.96 25.62
CA PRO A 356 -33.37 -23.28 25.59
C PRO A 356 -32.78 -23.48 24.18
N HIS A 357 -31.44 -23.51 24.14
CA HIS A 357 -30.56 -23.68 22.97
C HIS A 357 -30.82 -24.94 22.13
N VAL A 358 -30.77 -24.80 20.80
CA VAL A 358 -30.85 -25.90 19.81
C VAL A 358 -29.44 -26.25 19.31
N LYS A 359 -29.08 -27.55 19.33
CA LYS A 359 -27.86 -28.12 18.73
C LYS A 359 -28.07 -28.53 17.26
N PRO A 360 -27.02 -28.57 16.42
CA PRO A 360 -27.14 -28.91 14.99
C PRO A 360 -27.33 -30.42 14.77
N GLY A 361 -28.28 -30.78 13.92
CA GLY A 361 -28.59 -32.15 13.52
C GLY A 361 -27.93 -32.55 12.19
N THR A 362 -27.41 -33.77 12.18
CA THR A 362 -26.85 -34.54 11.07
C THR A 362 -27.91 -34.78 9.97
N LEU A 363 -27.56 -34.58 8.70
CA LEU A 363 -28.34 -35.05 7.56
C LEU A 363 -27.64 -36.24 6.90
N ALA A 364 -28.35 -37.37 6.86
CA ALA A 364 -28.01 -38.55 6.09
C ALA A 364 -29.13 -38.82 5.08
N GLY A 365 -28.79 -39.33 3.89
CA GLY A 365 -29.69 -40.15 3.08
C GLY A 365 -30.10 -39.61 1.71
N THR A 366 -29.24 -39.89 0.72
CA THR A 366 -29.53 -40.58 -0.57
C THR A 366 -30.92 -40.47 -1.22
N GLY A 367 -30.94 -40.09 -2.51
CA GLY A 367 -32.04 -40.44 -3.44
C GLY A 367 -32.11 -39.60 -4.72
N GLU A 368 -31.29 -39.91 -5.72
CA GLU A 368 -31.60 -39.69 -7.15
C GLU A 368 -32.49 -40.85 -7.68
N PRO A 369 -32.97 -40.84 -8.94
CA PRO A 369 -33.39 -39.73 -9.83
C PRO A 369 -34.72 -40.03 -10.57
N SER A 370 -35.33 -39.05 -11.25
CA SER A 370 -36.04 -39.34 -12.53
C SER A 370 -36.28 -38.10 -13.39
N SER A 371 -36.07 -38.30 -14.68
CA SER A 371 -36.38 -37.48 -15.86
C SER A 371 -37.75 -36.80 -15.90
N GLY A 372 -37.78 -35.60 -16.50
CA GLY A 372 -38.95 -34.88 -17.01
C GLY A 372 -38.52 -33.63 -17.74
#